data_AF-A4A091-F1
#
_entry.id   AF-A4A091-F1
#
_cell.length_a   1.000
_cell.length_b   1.000
_cell.length_c   1.000
_cell.angle_alpha   90.00
_cell.angle_beta   90.00
_cell.angle_gamma   90.00
#
_symmetry.space_group_name_H-M   'P 1'
#
loop_
_entity.id
_entity.type
_entity.pdbx_description
1 polymer ?
#
loop_
_entity_poly.entity_id
_entity_poly.type
_entity_poly.pdbx_seq_one_letter_code
_entity_poly.pdbx_strand_id
1 'polypeptide(L)' 'MGRVSDLNEEQRKTLKAIISDFGGPTSTHYVLSVLRDALDHYKPGWELDSIADPQLRSDLDVCMVALEYADAENLD' A
#
# COMPACT_ATOMS: atom_id res chain seq x y z
N MET A 1 10.86 3.15 -2.09
CA MET A 1 9.88 2.05 -2.20
C MET A 1 10.45 0.83 -1.52
N GLY A 2 9.81 0.38 -0.43
CA GLY A 2 10.23 -0.79 0.35
C GLY A 2 9.88 -2.08 -0.39
N ARG A 3 10.75 -3.09 -0.31
CA ARG A 3 10.42 -4.44 -0.81
C ARG A 3 9.67 -5.20 0.28
N VAL A 4 8.88 -6.21 -0.08
CA VAL A 4 8.25 -7.15 0.88
C VAL A 4 9.28 -7.73 1.88
N SER A 5 10.54 -7.88 1.45
CA SER A 5 11.66 -8.33 2.29
C SER A 5 12.00 -7.37 3.44
N ASP A 6 11.70 -6.09 3.27
CA ASP A 6 12.15 -5.01 4.16
C ASP A 6 11.14 -4.74 5.27
N LEU A 7 9.93 -5.31 5.17
CA LEU A 7 8.90 -5.21 6.18
C LEU A 7 9.29 -5.94 7.47
N ASN A 8 8.87 -5.43 8.62
CA ASN A 8 8.97 -6.14 9.90
C ASN A 8 7.83 -7.19 10.05
N GLU A 9 7.80 -7.92 11.17
CA GLU A 9 6.78 -8.96 11.38
C GLU A 9 5.35 -8.39 11.45
N GLU A 10 5.16 -7.26 12.10
CA GLU A 10 3.86 -6.59 12.24
C GLU A 10 3.36 -6.10 10.89
N GLN A 11 4.20 -5.40 10.14
CA GLN A 11 3.92 -4.94 8.78
C GLN A 11 3.58 -6.11 7.85
N ARG A 12 4.27 -7.26 7.97
CA ARG A 12 3.93 -8.47 7.21
C ARG A 12 2.55 -9.03 7.58
N LYS A 13 2.12 -8.94 8.84
CA LYS A 13 0.77 -9.37 9.24
C LYS A 13 -0.28 -8.45 8.64
N THR A 14 -0.06 -7.14 8.69
CA THR A 14 -0.93 -6.14 8.05
C THR A 14 -1.02 -6.34 6.54
N LEU A 15 0.13 -6.52 5.87
CA LEU A 15 0.18 -6.82 4.44
C LEU A 15 -0.65 -8.06 4.08
N LYS A 16 -0.52 -9.15 4.83
CA LYS A 16 -1.30 -10.38 4.61
C LYS A 16 -2.80 -10.14 4.76
N ALA A 17 -3.21 -9.37 5.76
CA ALA A 17 -4.62 -9.02 5.96
C ALA A 17 -5.16 -8.24 4.76
N ILE A 18 -4.42 -7.23 4.30
CA ILE A 18 -4.78 -6.42 3.13
C ILE A 18 -4.91 -7.28 1.86
N ILE A 19 -3.88 -8.08 1.54
CA ILE A 19 -3.88 -8.93 0.34
C ILE A 19 -5.00 -9.97 0.39
N SER A 20 -5.27 -10.55 1.56
CA SER A 20 -6.35 -11.54 1.71
C SER A 20 -7.74 -10.99 1.38
N ASP A 21 -7.86 -9.66 1.34
CA ASP A 21 -9.09 -8.92 1.20
C ASP A 21 -9.19 -8.19 -0.16
N PHE A 22 -8.18 -8.33 -1.03
CA PHE A 22 -8.21 -7.74 -2.39
C PHE A 22 -9.36 -8.27 -3.25
N GLY A 23 -9.63 -9.58 -3.19
CA GLY A 23 -10.84 -10.19 -3.78
C GLY A 23 -12.03 -10.25 -2.82
N GLY A 24 -11.95 -9.52 -1.70
CA GLY A 24 -12.92 -9.53 -0.60
C GLY A 24 -14.06 -8.52 -0.79
N PRO A 25 -15.11 -8.59 0.05
CA PRO A 25 -16.29 -7.73 -0.06
C PRO A 25 -16.02 -6.25 0.25
N THR A 26 -14.87 -5.94 0.84
CA THR A 26 -14.42 -4.58 1.17
C THR A 26 -13.83 -3.83 -0.03
N SER A 27 -13.49 -4.55 -1.11
CA SER A 27 -12.81 -3.99 -2.28
C SER A 27 -11.54 -3.20 -1.93
N THR A 28 -10.76 -3.70 -0.95
CA THR A 28 -9.56 -3.00 -0.44
C THR A 28 -8.57 -2.65 -1.54
N HIS A 29 -8.40 -3.50 -2.55
CA HIS A 29 -7.58 -3.19 -3.74
C HIS A 29 -8.04 -1.89 -4.42
N TYR A 30 -9.32 -1.82 -4.79
CA TYR A 30 -9.89 -0.66 -5.47
C TYR A 30 -9.75 0.63 -4.64
N VAL A 31 -9.99 0.54 -3.33
CA VAL A 31 -9.85 1.69 -2.42
C VAL A 31 -8.42 2.21 -2.42
N LEU A 32 -7.43 1.33 -2.27
CA LEU A 32 -6.02 1.71 -2.28
C LEU A 32 -5.60 2.30 -3.63
N SER A 33 -6.06 1.73 -4.74
CA SER A 33 -5.79 2.23 -6.10
C SER A 33 -6.35 3.64 -6.31
N VAL A 34 -7.61 3.89 -5.90
CA VAL A 34 -8.22 5.23 -5.97
C VAL A 34 -7.46 6.25 -5.11
N LEU A 35 -6.98 5.85 -3.92
CA LEU A 35 -6.20 6.73 -3.06
C LEU A 35 -4.83 7.08 -3.68
N ARG A 36 -4.15 6.09 -4.28
CA ARG A 36 -2.89 6.32 -5.02
C ARG A 36 -3.11 7.30 -6.17
N ASP A 37 -4.13 7.05 -7.00
CA ASP A 37 -4.44 7.91 -8.15
C ASP A 37 -4.79 9.35 -7.71
N ALA A 38 -5.54 9.50 -6.62
CA ALA A 38 -5.84 10.81 -6.05
C ALA A 38 -4.57 11.52 -5.55
N LEU A 39 -3.69 10.81 -4.84
CA LEU A 39 -2.42 11.37 -4.38
C LEU A 39 -1.55 11.82 -5.54
N ASP A 40 -1.41 10.98 -6.57
CA ASP A 40 -0.60 11.29 -7.75
C ASP A 40 -1.19 12.45 -8.55
N HIS A 41 -2.52 12.59 -8.59
CA HIS A 41 -3.20 13.69 -9.25
C HIS A 41 -3.06 15.03 -8.50
N TYR A 42 -3.34 15.05 -7.20
CA TYR A 42 -3.40 16.28 -6.41
C TYR A 42 -2.04 16.70 -5.84
N LYS A 43 -1.12 15.76 -5.66
CA LYS A 43 0.23 15.99 -5.14
C LYS A 43 1.24 15.19 -5.97
N PRO A 44 1.45 15.56 -7.24
CA PRO A 44 2.37 14.85 -8.11
C PRO A 44 3.79 14.86 -7.54
N GLY A 45 4.48 13.72 -7.64
CA GLY A 45 5.85 13.55 -7.13
C GLY A 45 5.95 13.56 -5.61
N TRP A 46 4.87 13.22 -4.89
CA TRP A 46 4.96 12.95 -3.47
C TRP A 46 5.87 11.74 -3.23
N GLU A 47 6.60 11.78 -2.12
CA GLU A 47 7.50 10.71 -1.71
C GLU A 47 7.11 10.26 -0.30
N LEU A 48 7.15 8.96 -0.02
CA LEU A 48 6.92 8.41 1.32
C LEU A 48 7.84 9.04 2.37
N ASP A 49 9.09 9.32 2.01
CA ASP A 49 10.08 9.96 2.88
C ASP A 49 9.73 11.39 3.27
N SER A 50 8.80 12.04 2.55
CA SER A 50 8.30 13.38 2.89
C SER A 50 7.26 13.39 4.01
N ILE A 51 6.79 12.21 4.45
CA ILE A 51 5.77 12.07 5.49
C ILE A 51 6.43 12.15 6.87
N ALA A 52 6.11 13.20 7.63
CA ALA A 52 6.71 13.47 8.93
C ALA A 52 6.24 12.51 10.04
N ASP A 53 5.01 11.99 9.94
CA ASP A 53 4.46 11.04 10.89
C ASP A 53 5.02 9.63 10.61
N PRO A 54 5.83 9.05 11.53
CA PRO A 54 6.45 7.75 11.31
C PRO A 54 5.44 6.61 11.21
N GLN A 55 4.32 6.69 11.94
CA GLN A 55 3.29 5.65 11.92
C GLN A 55 2.56 5.69 10.58
N LEU A 56 2.08 6.88 10.18
CA LEU A 56 1.45 7.06 8.88
C LEU A 56 2.37 6.63 7.74
N ARG A 57 3.65 6.98 7.80
CA ARG A 57 4.64 6.55 6.80
C ARG A 57 4.76 5.03 6.75
N SER A 58 4.83 4.35 7.90
CA SER A 58 4.88 2.89 7.98
C SER A 58 3.63 2.25 7.38
N ASP A 59 2.44 2.79 7.69
CA ASP A 59 1.18 2.27 7.19
C ASP A 59 1.06 2.45 5.67
N LEU A 60 1.47 3.62 5.16
CA LEU A 60 1.51 3.88 3.72
C LEU A 60 2.51 2.99 2.99
N ASP A 61 3.68 2.71 3.57
CA ASP A 61 4.67 1.80 2.98
C ASP A 61 4.08 0.39 2.79
N VAL A 62 3.34 -0.11 3.78
CA VAL A 62 2.63 -1.41 3.68
C VAL A 62 1.57 -1.38 2.58
N CYS A 63 0.77 -0.31 2.49
CA CYS A 63 -0.24 -0.16 1.44
C CYS A 63 0.36 -0.10 0.04
N MET A 64 1.49 0.62 -0.13
CA MET A 64 2.21 0.69 -1.40
C MET A 64 2.77 -0.67 -1.80
N VAL A 65 3.39 -1.40 -0.86
CA VAL A 65 3.85 -2.78 -1.10
C VAL A 65 2.69 -3.70 -1.48
N ALA A 66 1.51 -3.52 -0.89
CA ALA A 66 0.33 -4.30 -1.23
C ALA A 66 -0.15 -4.04 -2.68
N LEU A 67 -0.19 -2.78 -3.10
CA LEU A 67 -0.52 -2.42 -4.49
C LEU A 67 0.52 -2.96 -5.48
N GLU A 68 1.82 -2.82 -5.18
CA GLU A 68 2.88 -3.38 -6.01
C GLU A 68 2.79 -4.90 -6.15
N TYR A 69 2.38 -5.60 -5.07
CA TYR A 69 2.13 -7.03 -5.10
C TYR A 69 0.94 -7.38 -5.99
N ALA A 70 -0.18 -6.64 -5.91
CA ALA A 70 -1.32 -6.83 -6.81
C ALA A 70 -0.93 -6.62 -8.28
N ASP A 71 -0.20 -5.53 -8.57
CA ASP A 71 0.28 -5.20 -9.91
C ASP A 71 1.20 -6.32 -10.45
N ALA A 72 2.09 -6.88 -9.63
CA ALA A 72 3.00 -7.96 -10.02
C ALA A 72 2.29 -9.31 -10.28
N GLU A 73 1.26 -9.62 -9.49
CA GLU A 73 0.51 -10.88 -9.57
C GLU A 73 -0.69 -10.79 -10.53
N ASN A 74 -0.94 -9.62 -11.14
CA ASN A 74 -2.13 -9.33 -11.96
C ASN A 74 -3.44 -9.61 -11.22
N LEU A 75 -3.52 -9.16 -9.96
CA LEU A 75 -4.74 -9.24 -9.16
C LEU A 75 -5.59 -7.99 -9.45
N ASP A 76 -6.60 -8.15 -10.30
CA ASP A 76 -7.63 -7.13 -10.57
C ASP A 76 -8.62 -6.98 -9.41
#